data_AF-A0A966GC33-F1
#
_entry.id   AF-A0A966GC33-F1
#
_cell.length_a   1.000
_cell.length_b   1.000
_cell.length_c   1.000
_cell.angle_alpha   90.00
_cell.angle_beta   90.00
_cell.angle_gamma   90.00
#
_symmetry.space_group_name_H-M   'P 1'
#
loop_
_entity.id
_entity.type
_entity.pdbx_description
1 polymer ?
#
loop_
_entity_poly.entity_id
_entity_poly.type
_entity_poly.pdbx_seq_one_letter_code
_entity_poly.pdbx_strand_id
1 'polypeptide(L)' 'WAVIATLIENCKLIGINPHTWLTATLTSLANGHPASRIDELLPHGHVA' A
#
# COMPACT_ATOMS: atom_id res chain seq x y z
N TRP A 1 -1.85 -11.42 9.39
CA TRP A 1 -2.82 -10.67 10.21
C TRP A 1 -2.22 -9.35 10.71
N ALA A 2 -1.17 -9.38 11.55
CA ALA A 2 -0.57 -8.15 12.10
C ALA A 2 -0.12 -7.13 11.04
N VAL A 3 0.62 -7.57 10.01
CA VAL A 3 1.22 -6.68 8.99
C VAL A 3 0.18 -5.84 8.21
N ILE A 4 -0.91 -6.47 7.77
CA ILE A 4 -1.96 -5.77 7.01
C ILE A 4 -2.69 -4.75 7.90
N ALA A 5 -2.94 -5.10 9.17
CA ALA A 5 -3.59 -4.20 10.10
C ALA A 5 -2.74 -2.94 10.37
N THR A 6 -1.43 -3.09 10.57
CA THR A 6 -0.52 -1.95 10.74
C THR A 6 -0.44 -1.07 9.49
N LEU A 7 -0.48 -1.65 8.28
CA LEU A 7 -0.49 -0.87 7.04
C LEU A 7 -1.81 -0.08 6.87
N ILE A 8 -2.94 -0.67 7.22
CA ILE A 8 -4.24 0.02 7.22
C ILE A 8 -4.25 1.15 8.25
N GLU A 9 -3.69 0.93 9.44
CA GLU A 9 -3.55 1.96 10.47
C GLU A 9 -2.61 3.10 10.02
N ASN A 10 -1.50 2.76 9.35
CA ASN A 10 -0.61 3.75 8.73
C ASN A 10 -1.35 4.62 7.70
N CYS A 11 -2.17 4.02 6.83
CA CYS A 11 -3.01 4.76 5.88
C CYS A 11 -3.92 5.78 6.58
N LYS A 12 -4.52 5.40 7.73
CA LYS A 12 -5.36 6.30 8.52
C LYS A 12 -4.57 7.48 9.11
N LEU A 13 -3.36 7.23 9.60
CA LEU A 13 -2.50 8.26 10.19
C LEU A 13 -2.05 9.33 9.16
N ILE A 14 -1.90 8.93 7.89
CA ILE A 14 -1.49 9.83 6.80
C ILE A 14 -2.66 10.34 5.96
N GLY A 15 -3.90 10.00 6.31
CA GLY A 15 -5.11 10.46 5.60
C GLY A 15 -5.35 9.80 4.24
N ILE A 16 -4.71 8.67 3.94
CA ILE A 16 -4.92 7.91 2.71
C ILE A 16 -6.07 6.92 2.89
N ASN A 17 -6.91 6.79 1.87
CA ASN A 17 -7.98 5.79 1.88
C ASN A 17 -7.36 4.37 1.80
N PRO A 18 -7.54 3.53 2.84
CA PRO A 18 -6.91 2.21 2.88
C PRO A 18 -7.42 1.26 1.81
N HIS A 19 -8.67 1.43 1.36
CA HIS A 19 -9.24 0.64 0.27
C HIS A 19 -8.57 0.96 -1.06
N THR A 20 -8.40 2.26 -1.37
CA THR A 20 -7.71 2.71 -2.58
C THR A 20 -6.27 2.21 -2.62
N TRP A 21 -5.53 2.38 -1.54
CA TRP A 21 -4.14 1.90 -1.44
C TRP A 21 -4.05 0.38 -1.61
N LEU A 22 -4.92 -0.39 -0.94
CA LEU A 22 -4.91 -1.85 -1.04
C LEU A 22 -5.22 -2.32 -2.46
N THR A 23 -6.22 -1.73 -3.12
CA THR A 23 -6.55 -2.05 -4.51
C THR A 23 -5.37 -1.77 -5.44
N ALA A 24 -4.77 -0.57 -5.36
CA ALA A 24 -3.64 -0.21 -6.22
C ALA A 24 -2.41 -1.11 -5.99
N THR A 25 -2.16 -1.48 -4.73
CA THR A 25 -1.07 -2.39 -4.34
C THR A 25 -1.29 -3.79 -4.92
N LEU A 26 -2.49 -4.35 -4.75
CA LEU A 26 -2.84 -5.67 -5.29
C LEU A 26 -2.82 -5.67 -6.82
N THR A 27 -3.27 -4.59 -7.47
CA THR A 27 -3.18 -4.45 -8.93
C THR A 27 -1.73 -4.40 -9.40
N SER A 28 -0.85 -3.65 -8.73
CA SER A 28 0.57 -3.60 -9.09
C SER A 28 1.25 -4.95 -8.91
N LEU A 29 0.97 -5.65 -7.80
CA LEU A 29 1.45 -7.02 -7.57
C LEU A 29 0.98 -7.98 -8.66
N ALA A 30 -0.29 -7.91 -9.05
CA ALA A 30 -0.84 -8.73 -10.15
C ALA A 30 -0.17 -8.42 -11.50
N ASN A 31 0.23 -7.17 -11.72
CA ASN A 31 0.96 -6.73 -12.91
C ASN A 31 2.46 -7.09 -12.89
N GLY A 32 2.94 -7.78 -11.85
CA GLY A 32 4.33 -8.24 -11.76
C GLY A 32 5.28 -7.21 -11.17
N HIS A 33 4.81 -6.35 -10.26
CA HIS A 33 5.66 -5.36 -9.59
C HIS A 33 6.92 -6.02 -8.97
N PRO A 34 8.12 -5.52 -9.27
CA PRO A 34 9.35 -6.12 -8.78
C PRO A 34 9.45 -5.98 -7.26
N ALA A 35 9.74 -7.10 -6.57
CA ALA A 35 9.88 -7.12 -5.11
C ALA A 35 10.96 -6.16 -4.58
N SER A 36 11.96 -5.83 -5.41
CA SER A 36 13.02 -4.86 -5.09
C SER A 36 12.52 -3.41 -4.95
N ARG A 37 11.28 -3.11 -5.36
CA ARG A 37 10.68 -1.77 -5.30
C ARG A 37 9.43 -1.73 -4.43
N ILE A 38 9.42 -2.51 -3.37
CA ILE A 38 8.24 -2.62 -2.49
C ILE A 38 7.93 -1.31 -1.75
N ASP A 39 8.92 -0.42 -1.63
CA ASP A 39 8.78 0.92 -1.07
C ASP A 39 7.80 1.81 -1.85
N GLU A 40 7.71 1.63 -3.18
CA GLU A 40 6.73 2.32 -4.04
C GLU A 40 5.28 1.87 -3.75
N LEU A 41 5.11 0.67 -3.19
CA LEU A 41 3.80 0.13 -2.81
C LEU A 41 3.40 0.49 -1.38
N LEU A 42 4.27 1.12 -0.59
CA LEU A 42 3.93 1.54 0.76
C LEU A 42 2.97 2.74 0.73
N PRO A 43 2.15 2.94 1.78
CA PRO A 43 1.15 4.01 1.81
C PRO A 43 1.76 5.40 1.56
N HIS A 44 2.96 5.66 2.06
CA HIS A 44 3.69 6.92 1.83
C HIS A 44 4.30 7.06 0.43
N GLY A 45 4.49 5.97 -0.32
CA GLY A 45 4.89 6.01 -1.73
C GLY A 45 3.73 6.36 -2.67
N HIS A 46 2.50 6.17 -2.18
CA HIS A 46 1.24 6.49 -2.86
C HIS A 46 0.74 7.92 -2.52
N VAL A 47 1.66 8.88 -2.40
CA VAL A 47 1.30 10.30 -2.30
C VAL A 47 0.75 10.76 -3.65
N ALA A 48 -0.48 11.26 -3.63
CA ALA A 48 -1.11 11.92 -4.77
C ALA A 48 -0.35 13.17 -5.22
#